data_AF-A0A1J4XD39-F1
#
_entry.id   AF-A0A1J4XD39-F1
#
_cell.length_a   1.000
_cell.length_b   1.000
_cell.length_c   1.000
_cell.angle_alpha   90.00
_cell.angle_beta   90.00
_cell.angle_gamma   90.00
#
_symmetry.space_group_name_H-M   'P 1'
#
loop_
_entity.id
_entity.type
_entity.pdbx_description
1 polymer ?
#
loop_
_entity_poly.entity_id
_entity_poly.type
_entity_poly.pdbx_seq_one_letter_code
_entity_poly.pdbx_strand_id
1 'polypeptide(L)'
;MSKNSKIKNYSKKEIEKFENKGLLNRNVSIIKEQSISQQEVTNPQSKTYELLLDYIMGDAEIAKEDIVRELIKHFDNIDLLKSKDYQGHNPLHWAAEINSSKAWIIFRNILDQAKSPAPLREQNHFEETPWDIVLQSTDLEFLGDVLLDELARNPNSAIINNLIKQDGCEIKDYKNNVEFVFKYIEHRAVLDGNISVIKDCRDEAYQNWKLLKENKEAGCDAFINSAEYRSILKGFFESDETNVLAQHSTISIKEHIQKALNNPNYTVGDESLSNLINHFREEYSDWRAYKLNDTKDSYQIEYFMRTPEYLSLLNKVITGGNVLALNCLNKTSNRCSIKELLEDKYTDQAGVKSCELSLFKQTEVYRCFIDLGYGHNDILKLAEKHVFDIARSGALTNVTNLFIEKFGYKFKQIETFISVVDNDGLTPLYVAEMAGHLATFITGLKLEVDPIFKLISKKLWSGGTILHNAARNGHLGSVIISLKKVGFEFKQLHSLLSLLEIMETPMHLLAKNEEELKKFIIECKEADFSIEEMFELLSVKDMFGQTPFHNQANNGESTNQLEEDRFLKQQLGLLFSNLV
;
A
#
# COMPACT_ATOMS: atom_id res chain seq x y z
N MET A 1 -54.04 -10.80 21.73
CA MET A 1 -53.22 -9.66 22.21
C MET A 1 -51.87 -10.18 22.67
N SER A 2 -50.81 -9.64 22.07
CA SER A 2 -49.38 -9.67 22.43
C SER A 2 -48.70 -11.01 22.74
N LYS A 3 -47.78 -11.43 21.85
CA LYS A 3 -46.44 -11.91 22.24
C LYS A 3 -45.38 -11.53 21.20
N ASN A 4 -44.73 -10.40 21.47
CA ASN A 4 -43.32 -10.05 21.27
C ASN A 4 -42.50 -10.83 20.22
N SER A 5 -42.12 -10.11 19.16
CA SER A 5 -40.91 -10.34 18.37
C SER A 5 -39.66 -10.23 19.25
N LYS A 6 -38.97 -11.35 19.47
CA LYS A 6 -37.59 -11.32 19.98
C LYS A 6 -36.67 -10.91 18.84
N ILE A 7 -36.41 -9.60 18.75
CA ILE A 7 -35.26 -9.07 18.02
C ILE A 7 -34.02 -9.52 18.79
N LYS A 8 -33.20 -10.38 18.19
CA LYS A 8 -31.86 -10.69 18.70
C LYS A 8 -30.94 -9.56 18.22
N ASN A 9 -30.47 -8.74 19.15
CA ASN A 9 -29.32 -7.87 18.91
C ASN A 9 -28.07 -8.76 18.84
N TYR A 10 -27.36 -8.70 17.71
CA TYR A 10 -26.09 -9.40 17.53
C TYR A 10 -25.03 -8.87 18.49
N SER A 11 -24.16 -9.76 18.96
CA SER A 11 -23.03 -9.43 19.81
C SER A 11 -21.91 -8.75 19.01
N LYS A 12 -21.07 -7.95 19.68
CA LYS A 12 -19.92 -7.27 19.06
C LYS A 12 -18.98 -8.24 18.32
N LYS A 13 -18.84 -9.48 18.80
CA LYS A 13 -18.06 -10.55 18.15
C LYS A 13 -18.67 -11.04 16.82
N GLU A 14 -19.99 -11.01 16.69
CA GLU A 14 -20.67 -11.39 15.45
C GLU A 14 -20.56 -10.25 14.41
N ILE A 15 -20.64 -9.00 14.85
CA ILE A 15 -20.41 -7.81 14.01
C ILE A 15 -18.96 -7.76 13.50
N GLU A 16 -17.98 -8.03 14.36
CA GLU A 16 -16.55 -8.14 13.98
C GLU A 16 -16.30 -9.29 12.97
N LYS A 17 -17.14 -10.33 12.94
CA LYS A 17 -17.06 -11.43 11.96
C LYS A 17 -17.57 -11.00 10.57
N PHE A 18 -18.52 -10.06 10.50
CA PHE A 18 -19.04 -9.48 9.25
C PHE A 18 -18.16 -8.33 8.74
N GLU A 19 -17.54 -7.56 9.63
CA GLU A 19 -16.55 -6.52 9.30
C GLU A 19 -15.32 -7.09 8.58
N ASN A 20 -14.82 -8.25 9.03
CA ASN A 20 -13.65 -8.91 8.43
C ASN A 20 -13.91 -9.57 7.05
N LYS A 21 -15.15 -9.56 6.54
CA LYS A 21 -15.52 -10.14 5.25
C LYS A 21 -15.99 -9.11 4.20
N GLY A 22 -15.91 -7.81 4.49
CA GLY A 22 -16.37 -6.76 3.56
C GLY A 22 -17.90 -6.74 3.32
N LEU A 23 -18.68 -7.50 4.08
CA LEU A 23 -20.12 -7.73 3.84
C LEU A 23 -21.04 -6.60 4.33
N LEU A 24 -20.51 -5.57 5.00
CA LEU A 24 -21.31 -4.48 5.57
C LEU A 24 -22.03 -3.60 4.53
N ASN A 25 -21.54 -3.53 3.29
CA ASN A 25 -22.22 -2.78 2.22
C ASN A 25 -23.36 -3.57 1.56
N ARG A 26 -23.45 -4.89 1.77
CA ARG A 26 -24.50 -5.74 1.22
C ARG A 26 -25.64 -5.82 2.23
N ASN A 27 -26.53 -4.83 2.21
CA ASN A 27 -27.58 -4.59 3.21
C ASN A 27 -28.57 -5.77 3.34
N VAL A 28 -28.25 -6.71 4.23
CA VAL A 28 -29.02 -7.94 4.53
C VAL A 28 -30.48 -7.64 4.92
N SER A 29 -30.76 -6.45 5.45
CA SER A 29 -32.10 -6.01 5.85
C SER A 29 -33.05 -5.89 4.65
N ILE A 30 -32.53 -5.46 3.49
CA ILE A 30 -33.30 -5.31 2.24
C ILE A 30 -33.70 -6.69 1.70
N ILE A 31 -32.83 -7.69 1.88
CA ILE A 31 -33.02 -9.08 1.41
C ILE A 31 -34.24 -9.72 2.11
N LYS A 32 -34.42 -9.47 3.42
CA LYS A 32 -35.54 -10.04 4.20
C LYS A 32 -36.87 -9.32 3.96
N GLU A 33 -36.86 -8.02 3.73
CA GLU A 33 -38.12 -7.27 3.48
C GLU A 33 -38.74 -7.58 2.12
N GLN A 34 -37.92 -7.85 1.09
CA GLN A 34 -38.42 -8.13 -0.26
C GLN A 34 -38.81 -9.60 -0.49
N SER A 35 -38.13 -10.56 0.16
CA SER A 35 -38.50 -11.99 0.13
C SER A 35 -39.84 -12.27 0.83
N ILE A 36 -40.23 -11.47 1.82
CA ILE A 36 -41.54 -11.56 2.48
C ILE A 36 -42.67 -10.97 1.61
N SER A 37 -42.34 -10.09 0.65
CA SER A 37 -43.33 -9.38 -0.19
C SER A 37 -43.78 -10.16 -1.43
N GLN A 38 -43.10 -11.25 -1.80
CA GLN A 38 -43.48 -12.10 -2.93
C GLN A 38 -44.08 -13.42 -2.43
N GLN A 39 -45.41 -13.47 -2.41
CA GLN A 39 -46.15 -14.72 -2.23
C GLN A 39 -45.83 -15.70 -3.37
N GLU A 40 -45.41 -16.90 -2.97
CA GLU A 40 -45.56 -18.20 -3.67
C GLU A 40 -45.61 -18.17 -5.20
N VAL A 41 -44.44 -18.00 -5.84
CA VAL A 41 -44.20 -18.56 -7.17
C VAL A 41 -43.11 -19.62 -7.02
N THR A 42 -43.48 -20.87 -7.25
CA THR A 42 -42.62 -22.05 -7.26
C THR A 42 -41.64 -22.02 -8.44
N ASN A 43 -40.76 -21.01 -8.49
CA ASN A 43 -39.68 -20.94 -9.47
C ASN A 43 -38.43 -21.63 -8.91
N PRO A 44 -37.92 -22.71 -9.54
CA PRO A 44 -36.70 -23.40 -9.11
C PRO A 44 -35.48 -22.47 -8.94
N GLN A 45 -35.42 -21.37 -9.70
CA GLN A 45 -34.35 -20.38 -9.59
C GLN A 45 -34.34 -19.67 -8.22
N SER A 46 -35.50 -19.32 -7.65
CA SER A 46 -35.60 -18.66 -6.33
C SER A 46 -35.00 -19.53 -5.23
N LYS A 47 -35.28 -20.84 -5.30
CA LYS A 47 -34.85 -21.80 -4.28
C LYS A 47 -33.33 -22.04 -4.28
N THR A 48 -32.68 -22.02 -5.45
CA THR A 48 -31.23 -22.18 -5.56
C THR A 48 -30.49 -20.94 -5.02
N TYR A 49 -30.98 -19.73 -5.30
CA TYR A 49 -30.39 -18.51 -4.75
C TYR A 49 -30.64 -18.36 -3.24
N GLU A 50 -31.81 -18.76 -2.74
CA GLU A 50 -32.09 -18.83 -1.29
C GLU A 50 -31.10 -19.77 -0.57
N LEU A 51 -30.82 -20.95 -1.12
CA LEU A 51 -29.84 -21.88 -0.56
C LEU A 51 -28.41 -21.30 -0.53
N LEU A 52 -28.02 -20.54 -1.55
CA LEU A 52 -26.71 -19.88 -1.61
C LEU A 52 -26.59 -18.75 -0.58
N LEU A 53 -27.67 -17.97 -0.41
CA LEU A 53 -27.74 -16.93 0.61
C LEU A 53 -27.68 -17.54 2.01
N ASP A 54 -28.42 -18.61 2.29
CA ASP A 54 -28.40 -19.30 3.59
C ASP A 54 -27.00 -19.83 3.94
N TYR A 55 -26.26 -20.32 2.94
CA TYR A 55 -24.87 -20.76 3.12
C TYR A 55 -23.92 -19.60 3.45
N ILE A 56 -23.98 -18.51 2.68
CA ILE A 56 -23.11 -17.34 2.94
C ILE A 56 -23.42 -16.70 4.29
N MET A 57 -24.71 -16.62 4.65
CA MET A 57 -25.17 -16.08 5.92
C MET A 57 -24.79 -16.97 7.11
N GLY A 58 -24.39 -18.22 6.87
CA GLY A 58 -24.02 -19.17 7.91
C GLY A 58 -25.20 -19.64 8.75
N ASP A 59 -26.42 -19.47 8.25
CA ASP A 59 -27.67 -19.79 8.94
C ASP A 59 -28.01 -21.30 8.81
N ALA A 60 -27.29 -22.06 7.97
CA ALA A 60 -27.53 -23.48 7.73
C ALA A 60 -26.25 -24.35 7.85
N GLU A 61 -26.36 -25.53 8.50
CA GLU A 61 -25.33 -26.59 8.51
C GLU A 61 -25.28 -27.35 7.17
N ILE A 62 -25.12 -26.63 6.05
CA ILE A 62 -25.05 -27.25 4.72
C ILE A 62 -23.58 -27.38 4.31
N ALA A 63 -23.17 -28.58 3.90
CA ALA A 63 -21.83 -28.84 3.40
C ALA A 63 -21.60 -28.12 2.05
N LYS A 64 -20.43 -27.49 1.88
CA LYS A 64 -20.03 -26.76 0.66
C LYS A 64 -20.19 -27.64 -0.59
N GLU A 65 -19.86 -28.93 -0.47
CA GLU A 65 -19.93 -29.90 -1.57
C GLU A 65 -21.34 -30.11 -2.11
N ASP A 66 -22.34 -30.07 -1.23
CA ASP A 66 -23.74 -30.28 -1.60
C ASP A 66 -24.33 -29.06 -2.29
N ILE A 67 -23.94 -27.86 -1.85
CA ILE A 67 -24.31 -26.60 -2.53
C ILE A 67 -23.68 -26.54 -3.91
N VAL A 68 -22.38 -26.84 -4.02
CA VAL A 68 -21.69 -26.88 -5.30
C VAL A 68 -22.35 -27.86 -6.25
N ARG A 69 -22.76 -29.04 -5.76
CA ARG A 69 -23.47 -30.04 -6.56
C ARG A 69 -24.81 -29.53 -7.06
N GLU A 70 -25.61 -28.90 -6.20
CA GLU A 70 -26.93 -28.38 -6.60
C GLU A 70 -26.79 -27.18 -7.54
N LEU A 71 -25.80 -26.32 -7.33
CA LEU A 71 -25.47 -25.20 -8.21
C LEU A 71 -25.12 -25.70 -9.63
N ILE A 72 -24.22 -26.67 -9.73
CA ILE A 72 -23.82 -27.28 -11.01
C ILE A 72 -25.00 -27.93 -11.72
N LYS A 73 -25.85 -28.63 -10.96
CA LYS A 73 -27.04 -29.31 -11.50
C LYS A 73 -28.08 -28.32 -12.00
N HIS A 74 -28.23 -27.18 -11.32
CA HIS A 74 -29.19 -26.16 -11.70
C HIS A 74 -28.72 -25.35 -12.92
N PHE A 75 -27.46 -24.93 -12.95
CA PHE A 75 -26.89 -24.11 -14.01
C PHE A 75 -26.15 -24.96 -15.06
N ASP A 76 -26.86 -25.89 -15.68
CA ASP A 76 -26.30 -26.90 -16.59
C ASP A 76 -26.25 -26.48 -18.08
N ASN A 77 -26.76 -25.29 -18.42
CA ASN A 77 -26.82 -24.80 -19.79
C ASN A 77 -26.57 -23.28 -19.90
N ILE A 78 -26.30 -22.82 -21.12
CA ILE A 78 -25.88 -21.44 -21.40
C ILE A 78 -26.94 -20.38 -21.04
N ASP A 79 -28.22 -20.66 -21.20
CA ASP A 79 -29.28 -19.68 -20.94
C ASP A 79 -29.40 -19.42 -19.44
N LEU A 80 -29.25 -20.47 -18.63
CA LEU A 80 -29.22 -20.35 -17.17
C LEU A 80 -27.92 -19.68 -16.68
N LEU A 81 -26.78 -19.88 -17.35
CA LEU A 81 -25.54 -19.17 -17.03
C LEU A 81 -25.59 -17.66 -17.32
N LYS A 82 -26.53 -17.20 -18.14
CA LYS A 82 -26.79 -15.76 -18.36
C LYS A 82 -27.80 -15.17 -17.40
N SER A 83 -28.50 -16.02 -16.64
CA SER A 83 -29.46 -15.56 -15.65
C SER A 83 -28.74 -14.80 -14.52
N LYS A 84 -29.40 -13.75 -14.02
CA LYS A 84 -28.91 -12.93 -12.92
C LYS A 84 -29.90 -12.98 -11.78
N ASP A 85 -29.38 -12.96 -10.57
CA ASP A 85 -30.21 -12.71 -9.39
C ASP A 85 -30.55 -11.22 -9.24
N TYR A 86 -31.23 -10.88 -8.14
CA TYR A 86 -31.64 -9.51 -7.83
C TYR A 86 -30.47 -8.56 -7.51
N GLN A 87 -29.27 -9.08 -7.27
CA GLN A 87 -28.04 -8.30 -7.08
C GLN A 87 -27.22 -8.19 -8.36
N GLY A 88 -27.71 -8.77 -9.47
CA GLY A 88 -27.00 -8.82 -10.73
C GLY A 88 -25.94 -9.91 -10.80
N HIS A 89 -25.85 -10.81 -9.81
CA HIS A 89 -24.90 -11.92 -9.85
C HIS A 89 -25.37 -12.98 -10.82
N ASN A 90 -24.50 -13.32 -11.77
CA ASN A 90 -24.64 -14.54 -12.57
C ASN A 90 -23.96 -15.73 -11.85
N PRO A 91 -24.11 -16.98 -12.35
CA PRO A 91 -23.58 -18.16 -11.68
C PRO A 91 -22.06 -18.20 -11.52
N LEU A 92 -21.29 -17.45 -12.33
CA LEU A 92 -19.84 -17.33 -12.16
C LEU A 92 -19.47 -16.44 -10.98
N HIS A 93 -20.23 -15.37 -10.71
CA HIS A 93 -20.07 -14.60 -9.48
C HIS A 93 -20.28 -15.51 -8.26
N TRP A 94 -21.34 -16.32 -8.29
CA TRP A 94 -21.63 -17.26 -7.21
C TRP A 94 -20.57 -18.35 -7.06
N ALA A 95 -20.05 -18.90 -8.17
CA ALA A 95 -18.94 -19.86 -8.12
C ALA A 95 -17.67 -19.26 -7.50
N ALA A 96 -17.40 -17.97 -7.76
CA ALA A 96 -16.30 -17.23 -7.16
C ALA A 96 -16.55 -16.92 -5.68
N GLU A 97 -17.73 -16.44 -5.32
CA GLU A 97 -18.11 -16.06 -3.95
C GLU A 97 -18.06 -17.25 -2.98
N ILE A 98 -18.40 -18.46 -3.45
CA ILE A 98 -18.29 -19.69 -2.64
C ILE A 98 -16.92 -20.38 -2.76
N ASN A 99 -15.98 -19.80 -3.52
CA ASN A 99 -14.64 -20.34 -3.81
C ASN A 99 -14.70 -21.80 -4.34
N SER A 100 -15.48 -22.06 -5.39
CA SER A 100 -15.59 -23.41 -5.97
C SER A 100 -14.94 -23.49 -7.35
N SER A 101 -13.73 -24.03 -7.41
CA SER A 101 -13.01 -24.25 -8.68
C SER A 101 -13.77 -25.22 -9.56
N LYS A 102 -14.40 -26.24 -8.97
CA LYS A 102 -15.26 -27.20 -9.68
C LYS A 102 -16.43 -26.54 -10.39
N ALA A 103 -17.21 -25.70 -9.70
CA ALA A 103 -18.34 -25.01 -10.32
C ALA A 103 -17.85 -24.05 -11.41
N TRP A 104 -16.80 -23.28 -11.11
CA TRP A 104 -16.18 -22.35 -12.05
C TRP A 104 -15.78 -23.03 -13.36
N ILE A 105 -14.98 -24.10 -13.27
CA ILE A 105 -14.48 -24.85 -14.44
C ILE A 105 -15.63 -25.44 -15.26
N ILE A 106 -16.66 -25.98 -14.62
CA ILE A 106 -17.83 -26.54 -15.32
C ILE A 106 -18.59 -25.45 -16.07
N PHE A 107 -18.84 -24.31 -15.43
CA PHE A 107 -19.52 -23.19 -16.07
C PHE A 107 -18.69 -22.60 -17.21
N ARG A 108 -17.37 -22.46 -17.04
CA ARG A 108 -16.45 -22.05 -18.12
C ARG A 108 -16.52 -23.01 -19.31
N ASN A 109 -16.54 -24.33 -19.07
CA ASN A 109 -16.68 -25.32 -20.14
C ASN A 109 -17.97 -25.13 -20.95
N ILE A 110 -19.10 -24.87 -20.29
CA ILE A 110 -20.38 -24.60 -20.97
C ILE A 110 -20.29 -23.30 -21.79
N LEU A 111 -19.70 -22.24 -21.24
CA LEU A 111 -19.51 -20.97 -21.96
C LEU A 111 -18.62 -21.11 -23.19
N ASP A 112 -17.52 -21.87 -23.07
CA ASP A 112 -16.57 -22.06 -24.16
C ASP A 112 -17.19 -22.90 -25.30
N GLN A 113 -17.95 -23.95 -24.95
CA GLN A 113 -18.74 -24.72 -25.93
C GLN A 113 -19.75 -23.84 -26.68
N ALA A 114 -20.40 -22.92 -25.96
CA ALA A 114 -21.35 -21.97 -26.53
C ALA A 114 -20.69 -20.75 -27.20
N LYS A 115 -19.36 -20.60 -27.14
CA LYS A 115 -18.60 -19.42 -27.61
C LYS A 115 -19.15 -18.10 -27.08
N SER A 116 -19.60 -18.07 -25.82
CA SER A 116 -20.31 -16.93 -25.22
C SER A 116 -19.58 -16.43 -23.96
N PRO A 117 -18.52 -15.62 -24.09
CA PRO A 117 -17.74 -15.13 -22.95
C PRO A 117 -18.41 -13.98 -22.18
N ALA A 118 -19.56 -13.48 -22.63
CA ALA A 118 -20.23 -12.30 -22.04
C ALA A 118 -20.42 -12.38 -20.52
N PRO A 119 -20.85 -13.53 -19.93
CA PRO A 119 -21.05 -13.61 -18.47
C PRO A 119 -19.78 -13.37 -17.63
N LEU A 120 -18.58 -13.52 -18.19
CA LEU A 120 -17.32 -13.25 -17.48
C LEU A 120 -16.98 -11.76 -17.38
N ARG A 121 -17.65 -10.92 -18.17
CA ARG A 121 -17.40 -9.46 -18.24
C ARG A 121 -18.56 -8.63 -17.72
N GLU A 122 -19.66 -9.29 -17.36
CA GLU A 122 -20.83 -8.62 -16.83
C GLU A 122 -20.57 -8.23 -15.39
N GLN A 123 -20.88 -6.97 -15.08
CA GLN A 123 -20.84 -6.46 -13.72
C GLN A 123 -22.16 -6.74 -13.00
N ASN A 124 -22.07 -7.04 -11.70
CA ASN A 124 -23.19 -7.05 -10.78
C ASN A 124 -23.58 -5.61 -10.38
N HIS A 125 -24.55 -5.45 -9.48
CA HIS A 125 -24.97 -4.12 -8.97
C HIS A 125 -23.92 -3.44 -8.07
N PHE A 126 -22.82 -4.14 -7.76
CA PHE A 126 -21.66 -3.61 -7.03
C PHE A 126 -20.51 -3.25 -7.98
N GLU A 127 -20.75 -3.26 -9.30
CA GLU A 127 -19.76 -2.97 -10.34
C GLU A 127 -18.61 -4.00 -10.42
N GLU A 128 -18.79 -5.18 -9.82
CA GLU A 128 -17.81 -6.26 -9.80
C GLU A 128 -18.12 -7.26 -10.91
N THR A 129 -17.10 -7.67 -11.65
CA THR A 129 -17.14 -8.83 -12.54
C THR A 129 -16.85 -10.12 -11.77
N PRO A 130 -17.12 -11.32 -12.33
CA PRO A 130 -16.70 -12.56 -11.69
C PRO A 130 -15.19 -12.64 -11.44
N TRP A 131 -14.39 -12.02 -12.32
CA TRP A 131 -12.93 -11.96 -12.16
C TRP A 131 -12.51 -11.08 -10.99
N ASP A 132 -13.22 -9.98 -10.72
CA ASP A 132 -12.94 -9.13 -9.57
C ASP A 132 -13.12 -9.90 -8.26
N ILE A 133 -14.19 -10.72 -8.17
CA ILE A 133 -14.44 -11.60 -7.00
C ILE A 133 -13.35 -12.67 -6.88
N VAL A 134 -12.95 -13.31 -8.00
CA VAL A 134 -11.86 -14.30 -7.99
C VAL A 134 -10.58 -13.70 -7.43
N LEU A 135 -10.14 -12.54 -7.96
CA LEU A 135 -8.87 -11.92 -7.59
C LEU A 135 -8.87 -11.39 -6.14
N GLN A 136 -10.04 -11.13 -5.56
CA GLN A 136 -10.18 -10.75 -4.15
C GLN A 136 -10.25 -11.95 -3.19
N SER A 137 -10.33 -13.18 -3.70
CA SER A 137 -10.48 -14.37 -2.86
C SER A 137 -9.29 -14.58 -1.92
N THR A 138 -9.61 -15.01 -0.69
CA THR A 138 -8.64 -15.48 0.31
C THR A 138 -8.39 -16.99 0.24
N ASP A 139 -9.18 -17.71 -0.58
CA ASP A 139 -8.98 -19.12 -0.86
C ASP A 139 -7.96 -19.26 -2.01
N LEU A 140 -6.70 -19.41 -1.62
CA LEU A 140 -5.58 -19.43 -2.54
C LEU A 140 -5.52 -20.69 -3.41
N GLU A 141 -6.11 -21.80 -2.95
CA GLU A 141 -6.26 -23.01 -3.76
C GLU A 141 -7.27 -22.75 -4.88
N PHE A 142 -8.43 -22.17 -4.55
CA PHE A 142 -9.42 -21.75 -5.53
C PHE A 142 -8.84 -20.75 -6.54
N LEU A 143 -8.17 -19.69 -6.07
CA LEU A 143 -7.56 -18.69 -6.93
C LEU A 143 -6.53 -19.31 -7.88
N GLY A 144 -5.66 -20.18 -7.36
CA GLY A 144 -4.66 -20.90 -8.15
C GLY A 144 -5.29 -21.76 -9.24
N ASP A 145 -6.28 -22.58 -8.87
CA ASP A 145 -7.00 -23.45 -9.81
C ASP A 145 -7.64 -22.64 -10.95
N VAL A 146 -8.30 -21.53 -10.62
CA VAL A 146 -8.99 -20.69 -11.61
C VAL A 146 -8.01 -19.99 -12.56
N LEU A 147 -6.89 -19.46 -12.04
CA LEU A 147 -5.87 -18.82 -12.88
C LEU A 147 -5.16 -19.82 -13.79
N LEU A 148 -4.90 -21.04 -13.32
CA LEU A 148 -4.32 -22.11 -14.11
C LEU A 148 -5.30 -22.62 -15.19
N ASP A 149 -6.59 -22.76 -14.87
CA ASP A 149 -7.64 -23.08 -15.84
C ASP A 149 -7.73 -22.01 -16.95
N GLU A 150 -7.64 -20.72 -16.59
CA GLU A 150 -7.62 -19.64 -17.57
C GLU A 150 -6.39 -19.69 -18.47
N LEU A 151 -5.20 -19.98 -17.94
CA LEU A 151 -3.99 -20.15 -18.75
C LEU A 151 -4.08 -21.34 -19.70
N ALA A 152 -4.69 -22.44 -19.26
CA ALA A 152 -4.90 -23.63 -20.10
C ALA A 152 -5.83 -23.32 -21.28
N ARG A 153 -6.85 -22.47 -21.08
CA ARG A 153 -7.79 -22.05 -22.12
C ARG A 153 -7.24 -20.93 -23.00
N ASN A 154 -6.49 -20.00 -22.39
CA ASN A 154 -6.01 -18.78 -23.01
C ASN A 154 -4.58 -18.46 -22.55
N PRO A 155 -3.56 -18.98 -23.26
CA PRO A 155 -2.16 -18.73 -22.90
C PRO A 155 -1.75 -17.24 -22.87
N ASN A 156 -2.48 -16.38 -23.60
CA ASN A 156 -2.27 -14.94 -23.67
C ASN A 156 -3.35 -14.15 -22.93
N SER A 157 -3.88 -14.71 -21.82
CA SER A 157 -4.98 -14.09 -21.07
C SER A 157 -4.67 -12.65 -20.65
N ALA A 158 -5.61 -11.75 -20.94
CA ALA A 158 -5.52 -10.35 -20.54
C ALA A 158 -5.54 -10.19 -19.01
N ILE A 159 -6.25 -11.09 -18.31
CA ILE A 159 -6.30 -11.11 -16.84
C ILE A 159 -4.89 -11.37 -16.28
N ILE A 160 -4.22 -12.40 -16.80
CA ILE A 160 -2.86 -12.75 -16.36
C ILE A 160 -1.86 -11.64 -16.73
N ASN A 161 -1.97 -11.07 -17.94
CA ASN A 161 -1.11 -9.95 -18.34
C ASN A 161 -1.32 -8.72 -17.45
N ASN A 162 -2.55 -8.46 -17.01
CA ASN A 162 -2.85 -7.38 -16.08
C ASN A 162 -2.26 -7.67 -14.69
N LEU A 163 -2.36 -8.90 -14.19
CA LEU A 163 -1.70 -9.30 -12.94
C LEU A 163 -0.18 -9.18 -13.02
N ILE A 164 0.43 -9.59 -14.14
CA ILE A 164 1.87 -9.40 -14.36
C ILE A 164 2.23 -7.92 -14.36
N LYS A 165 1.39 -7.07 -14.95
CA LYS A 165 1.62 -5.62 -14.97
C LYS A 165 1.49 -5.01 -13.57
N GLN A 166 0.57 -5.50 -12.75
CA GLN A 166 0.32 -5.01 -11.39
C GLN A 166 1.38 -5.51 -10.41
N ASP A 167 1.64 -6.82 -10.37
CA ASP A 167 2.42 -7.48 -9.31
C ASP A 167 3.76 -8.04 -9.79
N GLY A 168 4.03 -8.04 -11.10
CA GLY A 168 5.25 -8.62 -11.69
C GLY A 168 6.54 -7.88 -11.34
N CYS A 169 6.47 -6.69 -10.75
CA CYS A 169 7.65 -6.02 -10.18
C CYS A 169 8.05 -6.61 -8.81
N GLU A 170 7.09 -7.13 -8.04
CA GLU A 170 7.30 -7.75 -6.73
C GLU A 170 7.56 -9.26 -6.82
N ILE A 171 7.04 -9.88 -7.89
CA ILE A 171 7.21 -11.29 -8.22
C ILE A 171 8.28 -11.42 -9.30
N LYS A 172 9.46 -11.90 -8.91
CA LYS A 172 10.62 -12.05 -9.79
C LYS A 172 10.87 -13.51 -10.15
N ASP A 173 11.77 -13.72 -11.12
CA ASP A 173 12.38 -15.02 -11.44
C ASP A 173 11.44 -16.11 -11.99
N TYR A 174 10.31 -15.74 -12.59
CA TYR A 174 9.46 -16.68 -13.33
C TYR A 174 9.83 -16.75 -14.82
N LYS A 175 9.75 -17.94 -15.42
CA LYS A 175 10.13 -18.18 -16.83
C LYS A 175 8.94 -18.19 -17.78
N ASN A 176 7.74 -18.38 -17.25
CA ASN A 176 6.50 -18.43 -18.01
C ASN A 176 5.30 -18.08 -17.12
N ASN A 177 4.13 -17.92 -17.74
CA ASN A 177 2.90 -17.51 -17.03
C ASN A 177 2.42 -18.52 -15.98
N VAL A 178 2.69 -19.81 -16.17
CA VAL A 178 2.32 -20.85 -15.18
C VAL A 178 3.15 -20.67 -13.91
N GLU A 179 4.47 -20.51 -14.06
CA GLU A 179 5.37 -20.23 -12.94
C GLU A 179 5.05 -18.90 -12.25
N PHE A 180 4.64 -17.88 -13.03
CA PHE A 180 4.12 -16.62 -12.48
C PHE A 180 2.91 -16.86 -11.58
N VAL A 181 1.91 -17.64 -12.01
CA VAL A 181 0.71 -17.91 -11.19
C VAL A 181 1.09 -18.59 -9.87
N PHE A 182 1.96 -19.61 -9.89
CA PHE A 182 2.42 -20.23 -8.64
C PHE A 182 3.11 -19.23 -7.71
N LYS A 183 4.01 -18.40 -8.25
CA LYS A 183 4.69 -17.36 -7.46
C LYS A 183 3.75 -16.24 -7.00
N TYR A 184 2.69 -15.95 -7.75
CA TYR A 184 1.63 -15.03 -7.35
C TYR A 184 0.83 -15.58 -6.17
N ILE A 185 0.45 -16.85 -6.19
CA ILE A 185 -0.22 -17.52 -5.06
C ILE A 185 0.67 -17.56 -3.82
N GLU A 186 1.96 -17.91 -3.99
CA GLU A 186 2.96 -17.87 -2.92
C GLU A 186 3.07 -16.45 -2.32
N HIS A 187 3.17 -15.43 -3.18
CA HIS A 187 3.23 -14.04 -2.76
C HIS A 187 1.99 -13.60 -1.97
N ARG A 188 0.78 -13.94 -2.44
CA ARG A 188 -0.48 -13.69 -1.73
C ARG A 188 -0.51 -14.40 -0.38
N ALA A 189 -0.11 -15.66 -0.32
CA ALA A 189 -0.02 -16.41 0.94
C ALA A 189 0.94 -15.77 1.95
N VAL A 190 2.07 -15.23 1.48
CA VAL A 190 3.02 -14.50 2.33
C VAL A 190 2.39 -13.21 2.87
N LEU A 191 1.68 -12.46 2.02
CA LEU A 191 0.97 -11.23 2.44
C LEU A 191 -0.15 -11.53 3.45
N ASP A 192 -0.91 -12.61 3.25
CA ASP A 192 -1.95 -13.07 4.19
C ASP A 192 -1.34 -13.61 5.50
N GLY A 193 -0.02 -13.81 5.54
CA GLY A 193 0.72 -14.30 6.68
C GLY A 193 0.57 -15.79 6.95
N ASN A 194 0.42 -16.58 5.88
CA ASN A 194 0.43 -18.04 5.98
C ASN A 194 1.81 -18.52 6.46
N ILE A 195 1.89 -18.91 7.73
CA ILE A 195 3.14 -19.30 8.40
C ILE A 195 3.82 -20.48 7.72
N SER A 196 3.07 -21.43 7.14
CA SER A 196 3.66 -22.58 6.46
C SER A 196 4.40 -22.12 5.21
N VAL A 197 3.72 -21.37 4.35
CA VAL A 197 4.31 -20.86 3.10
C VAL A 197 5.50 -19.95 3.39
N ILE A 198 5.43 -19.11 4.43
CA ILE A 198 6.55 -18.24 4.81
C ILE A 198 7.78 -19.05 5.24
N LYS A 199 7.59 -20.15 5.98
CA LYS A 199 8.68 -21.06 6.34
C LYS A 199 9.25 -21.73 5.11
N ASP A 200 8.41 -22.20 4.20
CA ASP A 200 8.84 -22.83 2.96
C ASP A 200 9.63 -21.84 2.08
N CYS A 201 9.16 -20.60 1.92
CA CYS A 201 9.86 -19.53 1.21
C CYS A 201 11.21 -19.20 1.85
N ARG A 202 11.25 -19.11 3.19
CA ARG A 202 12.49 -18.87 3.93
C ARG A 202 13.47 -20.01 3.73
N ASP A 203 13.01 -21.25 3.85
CA ASP A 203 13.85 -22.43 3.76
C ASP A 203 14.36 -22.61 2.32
N GLU A 204 13.51 -22.39 1.31
CA GLU A 204 13.91 -22.36 -0.10
C GLU A 204 14.95 -21.26 -0.37
N ALA A 205 14.69 -20.02 0.08
CA ALA A 205 15.63 -18.92 -0.06
C ALA A 205 16.97 -19.21 0.63
N TYR A 206 16.94 -19.83 1.80
CA TYR A 206 18.13 -20.28 2.52
C TYR A 206 18.88 -21.37 1.76
N GLN A 207 18.19 -22.41 1.24
CA GLN A 207 18.83 -23.47 0.45
C GLN A 207 19.42 -22.94 -0.85
N ASN A 208 18.70 -22.07 -1.56
CA ASN A 208 19.20 -21.44 -2.79
C ASN A 208 20.44 -20.58 -2.51
N TRP A 209 20.38 -19.75 -1.46
CA TRP A 209 21.54 -19.00 -0.98
C TRP A 209 22.71 -19.93 -0.65
N LYS A 210 22.46 -21.02 0.09
CA LYS A 210 23.48 -22.00 0.48
C LYS A 210 24.13 -22.68 -0.73
N LEU A 211 23.35 -23.14 -1.71
CA LEU A 211 23.82 -23.78 -2.94
C LEU A 211 24.71 -22.85 -3.77
N LEU A 212 24.35 -21.56 -3.89
CA LEU A 212 25.16 -20.55 -4.56
C LEU A 212 26.52 -20.32 -3.88
N LYS A 213 26.62 -20.70 -2.59
CA LYS A 213 27.80 -20.48 -1.75
C LYS A 213 28.66 -21.73 -1.60
N GLU A 214 28.10 -22.94 -1.64
CA GLU A 214 28.80 -24.21 -1.41
C GLU A 214 29.84 -24.63 -2.47
N ASN A 215 30.16 -23.79 -3.46
CA ASN A 215 31.07 -24.15 -4.57
C ASN A 215 32.11 -23.06 -4.94
N LYS A 216 32.61 -22.27 -3.99
CA LYS A 216 33.60 -21.21 -4.27
C LYS A 216 34.82 -21.26 -3.36
N GLU A 217 35.98 -20.89 -3.91
CA GLU A 217 37.25 -20.72 -3.20
C GLU A 217 37.04 -19.96 -1.88
N ALA A 218 37.64 -20.45 -0.79
CA ALA A 218 37.58 -19.82 0.54
C ALA A 218 38.78 -18.89 0.81
N GLY A 219 39.44 -18.41 -0.24
CA GLY A 219 40.59 -17.53 -0.15
C GLY A 219 40.21 -16.05 0.03
N CYS A 220 41.18 -15.23 0.44
CA CYS A 220 41.00 -13.79 0.63
C CYS A 220 40.45 -13.10 -0.63
N ASP A 221 40.93 -13.50 -1.81
CA ASP A 221 40.50 -12.92 -3.09
C ASP A 221 39.03 -13.24 -3.39
N ALA A 222 38.57 -14.44 -3.03
CA ALA A 222 37.17 -14.82 -3.19
C ALA A 222 36.27 -14.05 -2.22
N PHE A 223 36.72 -13.82 -0.98
CA PHE A 223 36.01 -12.96 -0.03
C PHE A 223 35.90 -11.52 -0.54
N ILE A 224 37.00 -10.92 -0.97
CA ILE A 224 37.03 -9.53 -1.44
C ILE A 224 36.18 -9.30 -2.70
N ASN A 225 35.96 -10.35 -3.50
CA ASN A 225 35.09 -10.28 -4.67
C ASN A 225 33.64 -10.74 -4.39
N SER A 226 33.34 -11.15 -3.16
CA SER A 226 32.01 -11.61 -2.74
C SER A 226 30.99 -10.48 -2.64
N ALA A 227 29.70 -10.83 -2.60
CA ALA A 227 28.63 -9.86 -2.39
C ALA A 227 28.63 -9.34 -0.95
N GLU A 228 29.04 -10.18 -0.01
CA GLU A 228 29.16 -9.93 1.42
C GLU A 228 30.19 -8.83 1.67
N TYR A 229 31.39 -8.94 1.10
CA TYR A 229 32.40 -7.88 1.16
C TYR A 229 31.85 -6.55 0.64
N ARG A 230 31.14 -6.58 -0.51
CA ARG A 230 30.54 -5.37 -1.08
C ARG A 230 29.45 -4.78 -0.17
N SER A 231 28.64 -5.62 0.47
CA SER A 231 27.58 -5.20 1.39
C SER A 231 28.17 -4.56 2.65
N ILE A 232 29.13 -5.24 3.30
CA ILE A 232 29.84 -4.73 4.48
C ILE A 232 30.53 -3.41 4.15
N LEU A 233 31.23 -3.34 3.03
CA LEU A 233 31.95 -2.14 2.60
C LEU A 233 30.98 -0.99 2.31
N LYS A 234 29.86 -1.26 1.63
CA LYS A 234 28.83 -0.27 1.33
C LYS A 234 28.17 0.23 2.62
N GLY A 235 27.75 -0.66 3.52
CA GLY A 235 27.16 -0.29 4.81
C GLY A 235 28.10 0.54 5.68
N PHE A 236 29.40 0.20 5.67
CA PHE A 236 30.41 1.01 6.34
C PHE A 236 30.51 2.42 5.76
N PHE A 237 30.47 2.57 4.43
CA PHE A 237 30.51 3.89 3.78
C PHE A 237 29.23 4.70 3.91
N GLU A 238 28.09 4.02 4.07
CA GLU A 238 26.79 4.67 4.30
C GLU A 238 26.59 5.05 5.77
N SER A 239 27.35 4.44 6.70
CA SER A 239 27.45 4.94 8.08
C SER A 239 28.25 6.24 8.11
N ASP A 240 27.85 7.22 8.92
CA ASP A 240 28.45 8.57 9.03
C ASP A 240 29.96 8.59 9.44
N GLU A 241 30.67 7.46 9.45
CA GLU A 241 32.13 7.33 9.56
C GLU A 241 32.86 7.79 8.27
N THR A 242 32.45 8.95 7.75
CA THR A 242 32.92 9.61 6.51
C THR A 242 34.41 9.97 6.50
N ASN A 243 35.09 9.93 7.65
CA ASN A 243 36.51 10.27 7.75
C ASN A 243 37.42 9.32 6.96
N VAL A 244 37.06 8.04 6.82
CA VAL A 244 37.92 7.07 6.13
C VAL A 244 37.97 7.37 4.63
N LEU A 245 36.83 7.69 4.01
CA LEU A 245 36.77 8.05 2.58
C LEU A 245 37.36 9.43 2.28
N ALA A 246 37.37 10.34 3.26
CA ALA A 246 38.04 11.63 3.14
C ALA A 246 39.57 11.49 3.06
N GLN A 247 40.13 10.42 3.65
CA GLN A 247 41.57 10.20 3.74
C GLN A 247 42.09 9.08 2.82
N HIS A 248 41.23 8.15 2.42
CA HIS A 248 41.59 6.98 1.62
C HIS A 248 40.60 6.76 0.47
N SER A 249 41.13 6.48 -0.73
CA SER A 249 40.28 6.06 -1.86
C SER A 249 39.72 4.65 -1.63
N THR A 250 38.58 4.31 -2.25
CA THR A 250 38.00 2.96 -2.20
C THR A 250 38.97 1.88 -2.68
N ILE A 251 39.82 2.20 -3.66
CA ILE A 251 40.90 1.31 -4.13
C ILE A 251 41.93 1.09 -3.02
N SER A 252 42.37 2.17 -2.34
CA SER A 252 43.31 2.09 -1.22
C SER A 252 42.75 1.25 -0.07
N ILE A 253 41.48 1.42 0.28
CA ILE A 253 40.82 0.66 1.36
C ILE A 253 40.78 -0.83 1.01
N LYS A 254 40.44 -1.17 -0.24
CA LYS A 254 40.45 -2.56 -0.73
C LYS A 254 41.83 -3.19 -0.59
N GLU A 255 42.89 -2.48 -0.95
CA GLU A 255 44.26 -2.95 -0.80
C GLU A 255 44.68 -3.14 0.66
N HIS A 256 44.30 -2.21 1.55
CA HIS A 256 44.57 -2.31 2.98
C HIS A 256 43.90 -3.55 3.59
N ILE A 257 42.63 -3.78 3.25
CA ILE A 257 41.90 -4.98 3.68
C ILE A 257 42.58 -6.23 3.13
N GLN A 258 42.90 -6.27 1.83
CA GLN A 258 43.57 -7.43 1.22
C GLN A 258 44.91 -7.77 1.88
N LYS A 259 45.74 -6.75 2.15
CA LYS A 259 47.00 -6.92 2.90
C LYS A 259 46.72 -7.44 4.31
N ALA A 260 45.69 -6.92 4.99
CA ALA A 260 45.35 -7.31 6.34
C ALA A 260 44.82 -8.75 6.48
N LEU A 261 44.07 -9.23 5.49
CA LEU A 261 43.55 -10.59 5.45
C LEU A 261 44.65 -11.60 5.12
N ASN A 262 45.62 -11.23 4.27
CA ASN A 262 46.78 -12.06 3.94
C ASN A 262 47.87 -12.05 5.02
N ASN A 263 47.90 -11.02 5.88
CA ASN A 263 48.90 -10.87 6.93
C ASN A 263 48.24 -10.43 8.27
N PRO A 264 48.13 -11.33 9.27
CA PRO A 264 47.57 -11.03 10.57
C PRO A 264 48.29 -9.90 11.33
N ASN A 265 49.57 -9.67 11.03
CA ASN A 265 50.39 -8.63 11.68
C ASN A 265 50.30 -7.27 10.98
N TYR A 266 49.51 -7.14 9.91
CA TYR A 266 49.33 -5.88 9.23
C TYR A 266 48.59 -4.88 10.13
N THR A 267 49.13 -3.67 10.26
CA THR A 267 48.54 -2.58 11.03
C THR A 267 48.59 -1.29 10.21
N VAL A 268 47.71 -0.35 10.55
CA VAL A 268 47.66 0.99 9.97
C VAL A 268 47.64 2.01 11.11
N GLY A 269 48.23 3.18 10.88
CA GLY A 269 48.28 4.24 11.88
C GLY A 269 46.95 4.98 12.07
N ASP A 270 46.05 4.91 11.09
CA ASP A 270 44.72 5.50 11.15
C ASP A 270 43.76 4.62 11.97
N GLU A 271 43.15 5.19 13.00
CA GLU A 271 42.30 4.46 13.95
C GLU A 271 41.03 3.93 13.29
N SER A 272 40.36 4.74 12.46
CA SER A 272 39.12 4.36 11.78
C SER A 272 39.37 3.22 10.77
N LEU A 273 40.45 3.31 9.99
CA LEU A 273 40.86 2.26 9.06
C LEU A 273 41.31 0.99 9.80
N SER A 274 41.96 1.12 10.97
CA SER A 274 42.33 -0.01 11.82
C SER A 274 41.10 -0.76 12.33
N ASN A 275 40.08 -0.03 12.80
CA ASN A 275 38.81 -0.60 13.24
C ASN A 275 38.09 -1.32 12.09
N LEU A 276 38.06 -0.70 10.90
CA LEU A 276 37.51 -1.31 9.68
C LEU A 276 38.23 -2.62 9.33
N ILE A 277 39.57 -2.61 9.36
CA ILE A 277 40.39 -3.80 9.07
C ILE A 277 40.11 -4.93 10.06
N ASN A 278 40.07 -4.63 11.36
CA ASN A 278 39.81 -5.65 12.38
C ASN A 278 38.42 -6.25 12.22
N HIS A 279 37.42 -5.42 11.91
CA HIS A 279 36.10 -5.92 11.58
C HIS A 279 36.12 -6.84 10.34
N PHE A 280 36.78 -6.44 9.25
CA PHE A 280 36.92 -7.31 8.07
C PHE A 280 37.69 -8.61 8.36
N ARG A 281 38.61 -8.64 9.34
CA ARG A 281 39.28 -9.87 9.77
C ARG A 281 38.32 -10.82 10.47
N GLU A 282 37.48 -10.30 11.36
CA GLU A 282 36.45 -11.07 12.05
C GLU A 282 35.46 -11.63 11.01
N GLU A 283 34.95 -10.78 10.13
CA GLU A 283 34.03 -11.19 9.05
C GLU A 283 34.66 -12.18 8.07
N TYR A 284 35.93 -11.98 7.70
CA TYR A 284 36.63 -12.94 6.84
C TYR A 284 36.84 -14.29 7.54
N SER A 285 37.18 -14.28 8.84
CA SER A 285 37.34 -15.51 9.62
C SER A 285 36.05 -16.31 9.65
N ASP A 286 34.94 -15.64 9.95
CA ASP A 286 33.62 -16.26 10.04
C ASP A 286 33.12 -16.70 8.64
N TRP A 287 33.30 -15.85 7.62
CA TRP A 287 33.00 -16.20 6.22
C TRP A 287 33.81 -17.40 5.74
N ARG A 288 35.10 -17.47 6.08
CA ARG A 288 35.99 -18.56 5.70
C ARG A 288 35.62 -19.85 6.42
N ALA A 289 35.36 -19.79 7.72
CA ALA A 289 34.87 -20.94 8.49
C ALA A 289 33.56 -21.47 7.90
N TYR A 290 32.66 -20.58 7.51
CA TYR A 290 31.41 -20.91 6.82
C TYR A 290 31.67 -21.62 5.48
N LYS A 291 32.55 -21.08 4.62
CA LYS A 291 32.90 -21.69 3.33
C LYS A 291 33.55 -23.05 3.47
N LEU A 292 34.28 -23.28 4.55
CA LEU A 292 34.88 -24.56 4.86
C LEU A 292 33.90 -25.52 5.56
N ASN A 293 32.63 -25.12 5.70
CA ASN A 293 31.56 -25.86 6.35
C ASN A 293 31.88 -26.24 7.82
N ASP A 294 32.73 -25.42 8.47
CA ASP A 294 33.23 -25.65 9.83
C ASP A 294 32.41 -24.89 10.90
N THR A 295 31.36 -24.18 10.46
CA THR A 295 30.45 -23.41 11.32
C THR A 295 29.19 -24.20 11.68
N LYS A 296 28.65 -24.00 12.88
CA LYS A 296 27.31 -24.50 13.25
C LYS A 296 26.24 -23.86 12.36
N ASP A 297 25.19 -24.62 12.00
CA ASP A 297 24.05 -24.16 11.17
C ASP A 297 23.46 -22.81 11.62
N SER A 298 23.48 -22.52 12.93
CA SER A 298 22.99 -21.26 13.49
C SER A 298 23.71 -20.01 12.93
N TYR A 299 25.01 -20.12 12.64
CA TYR A 299 25.78 -19.02 12.04
C TYR A 299 25.43 -18.82 10.57
N GLN A 300 25.16 -19.91 9.85
CA GLN A 300 24.79 -19.85 8.44
C GLN A 300 23.47 -19.10 8.24
N ILE A 301 22.50 -19.33 9.12
CA ILE A 301 21.22 -18.63 9.12
C ILE A 301 21.39 -17.13 9.41
N GLU A 302 22.24 -16.76 10.38
CA GLU A 302 22.51 -15.35 10.70
C GLU A 302 23.12 -14.61 9.50
N TYR A 303 24.09 -15.23 8.81
CA TYR A 303 24.64 -14.68 7.58
C TYR A 303 23.60 -14.52 6.48
N PHE A 304 22.73 -15.52 6.31
CA PHE A 304 21.63 -15.44 5.37
C PHE A 304 20.67 -14.29 5.72
N MET A 305 20.39 -14.04 7.00
CA MET A 305 19.49 -12.96 7.42
C MET A 305 19.97 -11.57 7.00
N ARG A 306 21.29 -11.35 6.89
CA ARG A 306 21.88 -10.07 6.43
C ARG A 306 21.78 -9.83 4.92
N THR A 307 21.28 -10.80 4.16
CA THR A 307 21.26 -10.74 2.70
C THR A 307 20.03 -10.01 2.14
N PRO A 308 20.14 -9.40 0.93
CA PRO A 308 18.99 -8.81 0.25
C PRO A 308 17.83 -9.79 0.05
N GLU A 309 18.12 -11.08 -0.14
CA GLU A 309 17.11 -12.13 -0.30
C GLU A 309 16.25 -12.29 0.95
N TYR A 310 16.87 -12.38 2.14
CA TYR A 310 16.12 -12.45 3.40
C TYR A 310 15.38 -11.15 3.69
N LEU A 311 16.02 -9.99 3.49
CA LEU A 311 15.37 -8.69 3.72
C LEU A 311 14.19 -8.47 2.78
N SER A 312 14.25 -8.98 1.54
CA SER A 312 13.13 -8.94 0.62
C SER A 312 11.94 -9.77 1.13
N LEU A 313 12.19 -10.99 1.63
CA LEU A 313 11.15 -11.82 2.25
C LEU A 313 10.59 -11.16 3.51
N LEU A 314 11.47 -10.63 4.38
CA LEU A 314 11.07 -9.92 5.58
C LEU A 314 10.19 -8.72 5.25
N ASN A 315 10.58 -7.91 4.27
CA ASN A 315 9.80 -6.76 3.83
C ASN A 315 8.43 -7.19 3.30
N LYS A 316 8.32 -8.28 2.52
CA LYS A 316 7.03 -8.82 2.07
C LYS A 316 6.12 -9.20 3.24
N VAL A 317 6.67 -9.88 4.25
CA VAL A 317 5.92 -10.25 5.47
C VAL A 317 5.48 -9.01 6.24
N ILE A 318 6.35 -7.99 6.36
CA ILE A 318 6.01 -6.72 6.99
C ILE A 318 4.88 -6.03 6.21
N THR A 319 4.98 -5.94 4.88
CA THR A 319 3.97 -5.32 4.01
C THR A 319 2.60 -5.97 4.16
N GLY A 320 2.54 -7.30 4.32
CA GLY A 320 1.30 -8.03 4.60
C GLY A 320 0.66 -7.71 5.95
N GLY A 321 1.40 -7.11 6.88
CA GLY A 321 0.88 -6.65 8.18
C GLY A 321 0.53 -7.77 9.17
N ASN A 322 0.90 -9.02 8.86
CA ASN A 322 0.63 -10.14 9.75
C ASN A 322 1.70 -10.25 10.84
N VAL A 323 1.35 -9.78 12.03
CA VAL A 323 2.23 -9.78 13.22
C VAL A 323 2.66 -11.19 13.65
N LEU A 324 1.82 -12.22 13.44
CA LEU A 324 2.20 -13.61 13.77
C LEU A 324 3.27 -14.15 12.81
N ALA A 325 3.14 -13.81 11.53
CA ALA A 325 4.14 -14.13 10.51
C ALA A 325 5.48 -13.42 10.79
N LEU A 326 5.44 -12.14 11.17
CA LEU A 326 6.63 -11.39 11.57
C LEU A 326 7.32 -12.03 12.79
N ASN A 327 6.53 -12.40 13.80
CA ASN A 327 7.03 -13.13 14.98
C ASN A 327 7.60 -14.51 14.64
N CYS A 328 7.09 -15.17 13.60
CA CYS A 328 7.66 -16.42 13.10
C CYS A 328 9.05 -16.19 12.51
N LEU A 329 9.22 -15.15 11.68
CA LEU A 329 10.53 -14.80 11.13
C LEU A 329 11.51 -14.33 12.22
N ASN A 330 11.05 -13.60 13.24
CA ASN A 330 11.88 -13.15 14.35
C ASN A 330 12.53 -14.30 15.13
N LYS A 331 11.90 -15.49 15.10
CA LYS A 331 12.39 -16.71 15.76
C LYS A 331 13.25 -17.58 14.84
N THR A 332 13.63 -17.09 13.65
CA THR A 332 14.45 -17.83 12.69
C THR A 332 15.86 -18.06 13.22
N SER A 333 16.42 -17.10 13.95
CA SER A 333 17.72 -17.23 14.63
C SER A 333 17.57 -17.10 16.13
N ASN A 334 18.33 -17.92 16.86
CA ASN A 334 18.39 -17.89 18.32
C ASN A 334 19.32 -16.79 18.84
N ARG A 335 20.06 -16.12 17.93
CA ARG A 335 21.18 -15.22 18.25
C ARG A 335 21.05 -13.84 17.64
N CYS A 336 20.23 -13.70 16.60
CA CYS A 336 19.99 -12.44 15.91
C CYS A 336 18.48 -12.27 15.77
N SER A 337 17.94 -11.31 16.52
CA SER A 337 16.58 -10.84 16.35
C SER A 337 16.46 -9.95 15.10
N ILE A 338 15.25 -9.77 14.58
CA ILE A 338 15.01 -8.82 13.48
C ILE A 338 15.37 -7.39 13.90
N LYS A 339 15.19 -6.99 15.17
CA LYS A 339 15.63 -5.68 15.64
C LYS A 339 17.14 -5.52 15.49
N GLU A 340 17.91 -6.48 16.02
CA GLU A 340 19.38 -6.46 15.89
C GLU A 340 19.80 -6.46 14.43
N LEU A 341 19.11 -7.23 13.57
CA LEU A 341 19.36 -7.26 12.13
C LEU A 341 19.14 -5.89 11.46
N LEU A 342 18.06 -5.18 11.81
CA LEU A 342 17.72 -3.88 11.25
C LEU A 342 18.58 -2.75 11.83
N GLU A 343 19.14 -2.92 13.03
CA GLU A 343 20.10 -1.99 13.63
C GLU A 343 21.56 -2.28 13.23
N ASP A 344 21.83 -3.41 12.57
CA ASP A 344 23.15 -3.83 12.12
C ASP A 344 23.62 -3.00 10.91
N LYS A 345 24.73 -2.28 11.10
CA LYS A 345 25.36 -1.42 10.08
C LYS A 345 25.93 -2.19 8.88
N TYR A 346 26.11 -3.50 8.98
CA TYR A 346 26.68 -4.34 7.92
C TYR A 346 25.63 -5.06 7.09
N THR A 347 24.38 -5.05 7.55
CA THR A 347 23.21 -5.47 6.77
C THR A 347 23.02 -4.55 5.56
N ASP A 348 22.42 -5.04 4.48
CA ASP A 348 22.07 -4.19 3.32
C ASP A 348 21.13 -3.05 3.75
N GLN A 349 21.69 -1.84 3.88
CA GLN A 349 20.99 -0.68 4.42
C GLN A 349 19.81 -0.24 3.56
N ALA A 350 19.83 -0.54 2.26
CA ALA A 350 18.69 -0.29 1.37
C ALA A 350 17.51 -1.20 1.73
N GLY A 351 17.76 -2.50 1.93
CA GLY A 351 16.77 -3.46 2.42
C GLY A 351 16.27 -3.14 3.83
N VAL A 352 17.16 -2.75 4.75
CA VAL A 352 16.80 -2.30 6.10
C VAL A 352 15.85 -1.11 6.04
N LYS A 353 16.23 -0.05 5.31
CA LYS A 353 15.40 1.14 5.13
C LYS A 353 14.03 0.78 4.55
N SER A 354 13.97 -0.12 3.57
CA SER A 354 12.70 -0.61 3.03
C SER A 354 11.83 -1.26 4.11
N CYS A 355 12.41 -2.14 4.93
CA CYS A 355 11.70 -2.82 6.03
C CYS A 355 11.18 -1.81 7.06
N GLU A 356 12.01 -0.86 7.49
CA GLU A 356 11.64 0.20 8.44
C GLU A 356 10.48 1.05 7.91
N LEU A 357 10.52 1.45 6.63
CA LEU A 357 9.42 2.20 6.00
C LEU A 357 8.14 1.36 5.91
N SER A 358 8.26 0.09 5.55
CA SER A 358 7.11 -0.83 5.52
C SER A 358 6.50 -1.03 6.91
N LEU A 359 7.30 -1.02 7.99
CA LEU A 359 6.78 -1.05 9.37
C LEU A 359 5.95 0.20 9.67
N PHE A 360 6.44 1.40 9.28
CA PHE A 360 5.68 2.65 9.48
C PHE A 360 4.38 2.71 8.65
N LYS A 361 4.30 1.99 7.53
CA LYS A 361 3.07 1.88 6.72
C LYS A 361 2.00 0.99 7.34
N GLN A 362 2.33 0.18 8.33
CA GLN A 362 1.36 -0.73 8.94
C GLN A 362 0.30 0.03 9.73
N THR A 363 -0.95 -0.43 9.64
CA THR A 363 -2.06 0.10 10.44
C THR A 363 -1.79 -0.07 11.94
N GLU A 364 -1.24 -1.23 12.33
CA GLU A 364 -0.83 -1.54 13.71
C GLU A 364 0.68 -1.30 13.92
N VAL A 365 1.20 -0.15 13.44
CA VAL A 365 2.62 0.23 13.51
C VAL A 365 3.23 0.04 14.90
N TYR A 366 2.54 0.48 15.96
CA TYR A 366 3.03 0.34 17.34
C TYR A 366 3.28 -1.12 17.70
N ARG A 367 2.31 -2.00 17.41
CA ARG A 367 2.38 -3.41 17.77
C ARG A 367 3.50 -4.11 17.01
N CYS A 368 3.67 -3.79 15.72
CA CYS A 368 4.75 -4.35 14.91
C CYS A 368 6.13 -4.04 15.52
N PHE A 369 6.36 -2.79 15.94
CA PHE A 369 7.62 -2.39 16.58
C PHE A 369 7.82 -3.05 17.95
N ILE A 370 6.79 -3.07 18.81
CA ILE A 370 6.90 -3.66 20.15
C ILE A 370 7.17 -5.17 20.07
N ASP A 371 6.50 -5.89 19.17
CA ASP A 371 6.70 -7.34 18.98
C ASP A 371 8.11 -7.67 18.45
N LEU A 372 8.74 -6.73 17.74
CA LEU A 372 10.14 -6.80 17.34
C LEU A 372 11.12 -6.41 18.45
N GLY A 373 10.65 -5.90 19.59
CA GLY A 373 11.48 -5.49 20.73
C GLY A 373 11.96 -4.04 20.70
N TYR A 374 11.36 -3.19 19.86
CA TYR A 374 11.63 -1.76 19.88
C TYR A 374 10.96 -1.09 21.08
N GLY A 375 11.70 -0.24 21.78
CA GLY A 375 11.14 0.65 22.79
C GLY A 375 10.58 1.93 22.18
N HIS A 376 9.84 2.70 22.99
CA HIS A 376 9.29 4.00 22.59
C HIS A 376 10.36 4.93 22.01
N ASN A 377 11.51 5.04 22.67
CA ASN A 377 12.60 5.90 22.23
C ASN A 377 13.25 5.42 20.94
N ASP A 378 13.29 4.10 20.70
CA ASP A 378 13.87 3.54 19.49
C ASP A 378 12.99 3.91 18.28
N ILE A 379 11.67 3.77 18.43
CA ILE A 379 10.69 4.14 17.40
C ILE A 379 10.76 5.63 17.08
N LEU A 380 10.90 6.49 18.10
CA LEU A 380 11.05 7.93 17.91
C LEU A 380 12.30 8.27 17.10
N LYS A 381 13.46 7.69 17.46
CA LYS A 381 14.71 7.89 16.73
C LYS A 381 14.60 7.43 15.28
N LEU A 382 13.98 6.28 15.04
CA LEU A 382 13.76 5.78 13.67
C LEU A 382 12.84 6.71 12.87
N ALA A 383 11.76 7.18 13.47
CA ALA A 383 10.83 8.09 12.82
C ALA A 383 11.48 9.44 12.49
N GLU A 384 12.31 9.97 13.39
CA GLU A 384 13.09 11.20 13.17
C GLU A 384 14.14 11.00 12.06
N LYS A 385 14.88 9.90 12.10
CA LYS A 385 15.87 9.51 11.08
C LYS A 385 15.24 9.41 9.68
N HIS A 386 14.02 8.89 9.58
CA HIS A 386 13.36 8.59 8.31
C HIS A 386 12.17 9.50 7.97
N VAL A 387 12.00 10.63 8.65
CA VAL A 387 10.80 11.47 8.54
C VAL A 387 10.45 11.87 7.09
N PHE A 388 11.45 12.16 6.26
CA PHE A 388 11.24 12.53 4.84
C PHE A 388 10.86 11.32 3.97
N ASP A 389 11.43 10.15 4.26
CA ASP A 389 11.09 8.91 3.55
C ASP A 389 9.69 8.41 3.97
N ILE A 390 9.35 8.55 5.25
CA ILE A 390 8.01 8.31 5.81
C ILE A 390 6.99 9.20 5.10
N ALA A 391 7.30 10.49 4.94
CA ALA A 391 6.45 11.43 4.21
C ALA A 391 6.29 11.05 2.74
N ARG A 392 7.39 10.79 2.03
CA ARG A 392 7.39 10.40 0.62
C ARG A 392 6.63 9.10 0.36
N SER A 393 6.63 8.19 1.33
CA SER A 393 6.01 6.88 1.20
C SER A 393 4.53 6.82 1.60
N GLY A 394 3.98 7.93 2.12
CA GLY A 394 2.60 8.03 2.58
C GLY A 394 2.36 7.53 4.01
N ALA A 395 3.42 7.15 4.73
CA ALA A 395 3.33 6.61 6.09
C ALA A 395 3.18 7.68 7.19
N LEU A 396 3.28 8.97 6.83
CA LEU A 396 3.30 10.06 7.81
C LEU A 396 2.07 10.07 8.74
N THR A 397 0.89 9.74 8.19
CA THR A 397 -0.37 9.64 8.95
C THR A 397 -0.28 8.64 10.09
N ASN A 398 0.24 7.44 9.81
CA ASN A 398 0.37 6.37 10.79
C ASN A 398 1.33 6.77 11.90
N VAL A 399 2.45 7.41 11.55
CA VAL A 399 3.45 7.88 12.52
C VAL A 399 2.90 9.01 13.39
N THR A 400 2.20 9.98 12.82
CA THR A 400 1.59 11.05 13.61
C THR A 400 0.50 10.53 14.53
N ASN A 401 -0.34 9.60 14.06
CA ASN A 401 -1.38 8.99 14.88
C ASN A 401 -0.77 8.11 15.98
N LEU A 402 0.30 7.36 15.68
CA LEU A 402 1.09 6.65 16.68
C LEU A 402 1.56 7.58 17.79
N PHE A 403 2.12 8.73 17.43
CA PHE A 403 2.62 9.70 18.41
C PHE A 403 1.49 10.30 19.25
N ILE A 404 0.35 10.65 18.64
CA ILE A 404 -0.80 11.19 19.35
C ILE A 404 -1.41 10.15 20.29
N GLU A 405 -1.70 8.95 19.79
CA GLU A 405 -2.51 7.96 20.49
C GLU A 405 -1.70 7.09 21.46
N LYS A 406 -0.47 6.73 21.11
CA LYS A 406 0.37 5.86 21.95
C LYS A 406 1.35 6.66 22.78
N PHE A 407 1.92 7.74 22.23
CA PHE A 407 2.94 8.53 22.93
C PHE A 407 2.39 9.79 23.59
N GLY A 408 1.10 10.10 23.41
CA GLY A 408 0.43 11.25 24.02
C GLY A 408 0.90 12.60 23.50
N TYR A 409 1.49 12.65 22.30
CA TYR A 409 2.01 13.88 21.71
C TYR A 409 0.88 14.89 21.50
N LYS A 410 1.15 16.14 21.89
CA LYS A 410 0.27 17.27 21.60
C LYS A 410 0.65 17.89 20.27
N PHE A 411 -0.26 18.72 19.74
CA PHE A 411 -0.07 19.42 18.48
C PHE A 411 1.30 20.07 18.35
N LYS A 412 1.81 20.72 19.40
CA LYS A 412 3.12 21.40 19.33
C LYS A 412 4.28 20.44 19.03
N GLN A 413 4.23 19.22 19.55
CA GLN A 413 5.24 18.20 19.30
C GLN A 413 5.11 17.63 17.88
N ILE A 414 3.88 17.40 17.42
CA ILE A 414 3.61 17.00 16.04
C ILE A 414 4.09 18.08 15.05
N GLU A 415 3.77 19.34 15.31
CA GLU A 415 4.21 20.50 14.54
C GLU A 415 5.74 20.53 14.44
N THR A 416 6.45 20.34 15.56
CA THR A 416 7.92 20.26 15.56
C THR A 416 8.42 19.12 14.70
N PHE A 417 7.87 17.92 14.85
CA PHE A 417 8.27 16.72 14.10
C PHE A 417 8.13 16.90 12.57
N ILE A 418 7.04 17.52 12.11
CA ILE A 418 6.78 17.73 10.67
C ILE A 418 7.29 19.08 10.14
N SER A 419 7.90 19.90 10.99
CA SER A 419 8.49 21.20 10.60
C SER A 419 10.00 21.17 10.44
N VAL A 420 10.64 20.02 10.67
CA VAL A 420 12.06 19.83 10.33
C VAL A 420 12.29 20.10 8.84
N VAL A 421 13.49 20.53 8.48
CA VAL A 421 13.86 20.83 7.09
C VAL A 421 15.03 19.98 6.65
N ASP A 422 15.01 19.50 5.41
CA ASP A 422 16.15 18.82 4.80
C ASP A 422 17.19 19.82 4.27
N ASN A 423 18.20 19.30 3.57
CA ASN A 423 19.28 20.12 2.99
C ASN A 423 18.79 21.09 1.91
N ASP A 424 17.62 20.84 1.32
CA ASP A 424 16.98 21.70 0.32
C ASP A 424 15.97 22.67 0.96
N GLY A 425 15.86 22.67 2.30
CA GLY A 425 14.92 23.50 3.04
C GLY A 425 13.47 23.01 2.97
N LEU A 426 13.24 21.78 2.50
CA LEU A 426 11.90 21.20 2.36
C LEU A 426 11.47 20.56 3.67
N THR A 427 10.17 20.68 3.99
CA THR A 427 9.60 20.02 5.18
C THR A 427 9.01 18.65 4.83
N PRO A 428 8.84 17.74 5.81
CA PRO A 428 8.14 16.47 5.58
C PRO A 428 6.75 16.66 4.96
N LEU A 429 6.01 17.68 5.37
CA LEU A 429 4.69 17.98 4.81
C LEU A 429 4.77 18.38 3.33
N TYR A 430 5.84 19.09 2.94
CA TYR A 430 6.13 19.42 1.55
C TYR A 430 6.42 18.18 0.72
N VAL A 431 7.28 17.28 1.24
CA VAL A 431 7.61 16.01 0.58
C VAL A 431 6.38 15.11 0.42
N ALA A 432 5.50 15.06 1.43
CA ALA A 432 4.25 14.30 1.35
C ALA A 432 3.31 14.86 0.26
N GLU A 433 3.24 16.18 0.09
CA GLU A 433 2.43 16.79 -0.97
C GLU A 433 3.01 16.52 -2.37
N MET A 434 4.32 16.67 -2.55
CA MET A 434 4.97 16.32 -3.83
C MET A 434 4.73 14.86 -4.24
N ALA A 435 4.64 13.96 -3.26
CA ALA A 435 4.34 12.55 -3.48
C ALA A 435 2.83 12.26 -3.63
N GLY A 436 1.95 13.27 -3.55
CA GLY A 436 0.50 13.11 -3.67
C GLY A 436 -0.18 12.55 -2.42
N HIS A 437 0.51 12.52 -1.28
CA HIS A 437 0.02 11.93 -0.03
C HIS A 437 -0.57 12.93 0.97
N LEU A 438 -0.57 14.23 0.66
CA LEU A 438 -1.08 15.27 1.56
C LEU A 438 -2.58 15.10 1.87
N ALA A 439 -3.40 14.78 0.88
CA ALA A 439 -4.84 14.59 1.06
C ALA A 439 -5.14 13.42 2.03
N THR A 440 -4.49 12.28 1.82
CA THR A 440 -4.56 11.10 2.71
C THR A 440 -4.05 11.43 4.12
N PHE A 441 -2.97 12.21 4.22
CA PHE A 441 -2.44 12.69 5.49
C PHE A 441 -3.47 13.53 6.26
N ILE A 442 -4.08 14.52 5.61
CA ILE A 442 -5.09 15.40 6.24
C ILE A 442 -6.28 14.57 6.72
N THR A 443 -6.83 13.70 5.86
CA THR A 443 -8.04 12.93 6.20
C THR A 443 -7.81 11.92 7.33
N GLY A 444 -6.61 11.33 7.40
CA GLY A 444 -6.29 10.36 8.44
C GLY A 444 -5.73 10.95 9.74
N LEU A 445 -5.42 12.25 9.78
CA LEU A 445 -4.81 12.88 10.95
C LEU A 445 -5.83 13.09 12.08
N LYS A 446 -5.57 12.51 13.24
CA LYS A 446 -6.47 12.58 14.42
C LYS A 446 -6.28 13.87 15.23
N LEU A 447 -6.35 15.01 14.56
CA LEU A 447 -6.29 16.34 15.17
C LEU A 447 -7.57 17.14 14.88
N GLU A 448 -7.84 18.13 15.71
CA GLU A 448 -8.92 19.09 15.47
C GLU A 448 -8.57 20.04 14.30
N VAL A 449 -9.59 20.72 13.77
CA VAL A 449 -9.49 21.62 12.61
C VAL A 449 -8.46 22.74 12.83
N ASP A 450 -8.43 23.36 14.00
CA ASP A 450 -7.53 24.50 14.30
C ASP A 450 -6.03 24.12 14.19
N PRO A 451 -5.55 23.04 14.82
CA PRO A 451 -4.24 22.46 14.55
C PRO A 451 -3.90 22.26 13.07
N ILE A 452 -4.82 21.67 12.30
CA ILE A 452 -4.62 21.37 10.88
C ILE A 452 -4.53 22.68 10.09
N PHE A 453 -5.41 23.64 10.38
CA PHE A 453 -5.42 24.96 9.76
C PHE A 453 -4.05 25.63 9.91
N LYS A 454 -3.50 25.62 11.13
CA LYS A 454 -2.19 26.23 11.41
C LYS A 454 -1.05 25.57 10.64
N LEU A 455 -1.08 24.25 10.46
CA LEU A 455 -0.07 23.53 9.66
C LEU A 455 -0.11 23.95 8.20
N ILE A 456 -1.31 23.97 7.61
CA ILE A 456 -1.51 24.23 6.18
C ILE A 456 -1.30 25.71 5.84
N SER A 457 -1.61 26.63 6.77
CA SER A 457 -1.41 28.06 6.59
C SER A 457 0.07 28.48 6.69
N LYS A 458 0.96 27.58 7.11
CA LYS A 458 2.37 27.91 7.31
C LYS A 458 3.03 28.22 5.98
N LYS A 459 3.75 29.35 5.94
CA LYS A 459 4.53 29.73 4.77
C LYS A 459 5.79 28.87 4.63
N LEU A 460 6.02 28.42 3.41
CA LEU A 460 7.22 27.75 2.94
C LEU A 460 8.31 28.80 2.65
N TRP A 461 9.52 28.33 2.34
CA TRP A 461 10.67 29.20 2.02
C TRP A 461 10.43 30.08 0.78
N SER A 462 9.56 29.67 -0.15
CA SER A 462 9.15 30.46 -1.31
C SER A 462 8.15 31.58 -0.98
N GLY A 463 7.68 31.67 0.26
CA GLY A 463 6.68 32.63 0.72
C GLY A 463 5.23 32.16 0.53
N GLY A 464 5.01 31.08 -0.21
CA GLY A 464 3.70 30.44 -0.39
C GLY A 464 3.36 29.43 0.68
N THR A 465 2.19 28.82 0.56
CA THR A 465 1.71 27.73 1.45
C THR A 465 1.78 26.39 0.73
N ILE A 466 1.56 25.31 1.48
CA ILE A 466 1.48 23.97 0.89
C ILE A 466 0.37 23.85 -0.19
N LEU A 467 -0.70 24.66 -0.08
CA LEU A 467 -1.77 24.70 -1.08
C LEU A 467 -1.31 25.29 -2.41
N HIS A 468 -0.35 26.21 -2.41
CA HIS A 468 0.23 26.71 -3.65
C HIS A 468 1.01 25.62 -4.38
N ASN A 469 1.70 24.74 -3.63
CA ASN A 469 2.38 23.60 -4.23
C ASN A 469 1.38 22.56 -4.75
N ALA A 470 0.32 22.28 -3.99
CA ALA A 470 -0.77 21.42 -4.44
C ALA A 470 -1.43 21.94 -5.72
N ALA A 471 -1.57 23.25 -5.89
CA ALA A 471 -2.06 23.85 -7.12
C ALA A 471 -1.12 23.59 -8.30
N ARG A 472 0.19 23.77 -8.11
CA ARG A 472 1.19 23.51 -9.16
C ARG A 472 1.27 22.05 -9.58
N ASN A 473 1.01 21.13 -8.65
CA ASN A 473 1.09 19.69 -8.88
C ASN A 473 -0.25 19.05 -9.31
N GLY A 474 -1.33 19.83 -9.43
CA GLY A 474 -2.65 19.29 -9.77
C GLY A 474 -3.32 18.48 -8.64
N HIS A 475 -2.90 18.72 -7.39
CA HIS A 475 -3.38 18.07 -6.18
C HIS A 475 -4.33 18.97 -5.35
N LEU A 476 -4.58 20.21 -5.77
CA LEU A 476 -5.36 21.15 -4.94
C LEU A 476 -6.79 20.67 -4.66
N GLY A 477 -7.49 20.10 -5.65
CA GLY A 477 -8.86 19.63 -5.48
C GLY A 477 -8.99 18.53 -4.43
N SER A 478 -8.18 17.48 -4.53
CA SER A 478 -8.13 16.41 -3.53
C SER A 478 -7.85 16.92 -2.11
N VAL A 479 -6.95 17.90 -1.95
CA VAL A 479 -6.63 18.51 -0.65
C VAL A 479 -7.81 19.31 -0.10
N ILE A 480 -8.48 20.11 -0.91
CA ILE A 480 -9.65 20.90 -0.49
C ILE A 480 -10.82 20.00 -0.08
N ILE A 481 -11.04 18.91 -0.82
CA ILE A 481 -12.04 17.88 -0.49
C ILE A 481 -11.69 17.19 0.83
N SER A 482 -10.43 16.81 1.03
CA SER A 482 -9.96 16.25 2.29
C SER A 482 -10.17 17.20 3.46
N LEU A 483 -9.95 18.50 3.28
CA LEU A 483 -10.20 19.51 4.32
C LEU A 483 -11.70 19.63 4.67
N LYS A 484 -12.59 19.66 3.67
CA LYS A 484 -14.05 19.64 3.90
C LYS A 484 -14.47 18.37 4.66
N LYS A 485 -13.94 17.19 4.29
CA LYS A 485 -14.23 15.91 4.95
C LYS A 485 -13.84 15.88 6.42
N VAL A 486 -12.76 16.58 6.82
CA VAL A 486 -12.34 16.66 8.23
C VAL A 486 -12.99 17.83 8.98
N GLY A 487 -14.01 18.47 8.39
CA GLY A 487 -14.87 19.44 9.07
C GLY A 487 -14.42 20.90 8.93
N PHE A 488 -13.57 21.23 7.95
CA PHE A 488 -13.29 22.64 7.65
C PHE A 488 -14.56 23.33 7.14
N GLU A 489 -14.91 24.43 7.78
CA GLU A 489 -15.96 25.30 7.30
C GLU A 489 -15.50 26.06 6.05
N PHE A 490 -16.47 26.44 5.22
CA PHE A 490 -16.23 27.22 4.01
C PHE A 490 -15.33 28.45 4.24
N LYS A 491 -15.58 29.19 5.32
CA LYS A 491 -14.80 30.38 5.67
C LYS A 491 -13.33 30.07 5.94
N GLN A 492 -13.04 28.91 6.52
CA GLN A 492 -11.66 28.47 6.76
C GLN A 492 -10.97 28.07 5.45
N LEU A 493 -11.67 27.35 4.56
CA LEU A 493 -11.17 27.01 3.22
C LEU A 493 -10.86 28.28 2.42
N HIS A 494 -11.80 29.23 2.37
CA HIS A 494 -11.61 30.51 1.69
C HIS A 494 -10.41 31.28 2.27
N SER A 495 -10.25 31.30 3.59
CA SER A 495 -9.10 31.96 4.24
C SER A 495 -7.77 31.35 3.80
N LEU A 496 -7.66 30.01 3.77
CA LEU A 496 -6.45 29.32 3.32
C LEU A 496 -6.16 29.59 1.84
N LEU A 497 -7.19 29.59 1.00
CA LEU A 497 -7.07 29.90 -0.42
C LEU A 497 -6.79 31.38 -0.71
N SER A 498 -7.05 32.28 0.23
CA SER A 498 -6.75 33.71 0.09
C SER A 498 -5.29 34.06 0.44
N LEU A 499 -4.52 33.10 0.94
CA LEU A 499 -3.10 33.32 1.24
C LEU A 499 -2.32 33.52 -0.05
N LEU A 500 -1.39 34.47 -0.05
CA LEU A 500 -0.62 34.87 -1.22
C LEU A 500 0.81 34.31 -1.22
N GLU A 501 1.25 33.83 -2.38
CA GLU A 501 2.65 33.59 -2.78
C GLU A 501 2.99 34.47 -3.98
N ILE A 502 3.98 35.36 -3.83
CA ILE A 502 4.44 36.23 -4.92
C ILE A 502 3.24 36.81 -5.69
N MET A 503 2.35 37.49 -4.96
CA MET A 503 1.18 38.19 -5.50
C MET A 503 -0.02 37.32 -5.89
N GLU A 504 0.12 35.99 -6.00
CA GLU A 504 -0.93 35.07 -6.47
C GLU A 504 -1.47 34.17 -5.35
N THR A 505 -2.69 33.66 -5.52
CA THR A 505 -3.28 32.65 -4.62
C THR A 505 -3.16 31.24 -5.19
N PRO A 506 -3.39 30.17 -4.41
CA PRO A 506 -3.40 28.80 -4.93
C PRO A 506 -4.37 28.61 -6.10
N MET A 507 -5.53 29.28 -6.06
CA MET A 507 -6.52 29.20 -7.14
C MET A 507 -6.02 29.86 -8.43
N HIS A 508 -5.26 30.95 -8.34
CA HIS A 508 -4.64 31.59 -9.51
C HIS A 508 -3.60 30.67 -10.16
N LEU A 509 -2.83 29.94 -9.36
CA LEU A 509 -1.87 28.95 -9.86
C LEU A 509 -2.58 27.77 -10.54
N LEU A 510 -3.66 27.27 -9.94
CA LEU A 510 -4.49 26.21 -10.53
C LEU A 510 -5.06 26.66 -11.89
N ALA A 511 -5.63 27.86 -11.96
CA ALA A 511 -6.31 28.37 -13.15
C ALA A 511 -5.38 28.67 -14.35
N LYS A 512 -4.05 28.67 -14.15
CA LYS A 512 -3.06 28.70 -15.25
C LYS A 512 -3.14 27.45 -16.13
N ASN A 513 -3.70 26.35 -15.61
CA ASN A 513 -3.96 25.14 -16.37
C ASN A 513 -5.48 24.88 -16.43
N GLU A 514 -6.07 25.06 -17.61
CA GLU A 514 -7.51 24.91 -17.82
C GLU A 514 -8.02 23.50 -17.48
N GLU A 515 -7.24 22.46 -17.80
CA GLU A 515 -7.63 21.07 -17.53
C GLU A 515 -7.64 20.75 -16.03
N GLU A 516 -6.68 21.28 -15.28
CA GLU A 516 -6.67 21.13 -13.81
C GLU A 516 -7.81 21.93 -13.14
N LEU A 517 -8.17 23.10 -13.70
CA LEU A 517 -9.34 23.85 -13.23
C LEU A 517 -10.65 23.08 -13.49
N LYS A 518 -10.82 22.50 -14.68
CA LYS A 518 -11.98 21.65 -14.99
C LYS A 518 -12.06 20.45 -14.05
N LYS A 519 -10.93 19.76 -13.87
CA LYS A 519 -10.82 18.62 -12.95
C LYS A 519 -11.21 19.02 -11.53
N PHE A 520 -10.70 20.14 -11.02
CA PHE A 520 -11.07 20.68 -9.71
C PHE A 520 -12.58 20.91 -9.57
N ILE A 521 -13.24 21.49 -10.59
CA ILE A 521 -14.69 21.73 -10.57
C ILE A 521 -15.47 20.41 -10.53
N ILE A 522 -15.05 19.41 -11.30
CA ILE A 522 -15.67 18.07 -11.29
C ILE A 522 -15.51 17.43 -9.91
N GLU A 523 -14.29 17.43 -9.37
CA GLU A 523 -13.99 16.87 -8.05
C GLU A 523 -14.81 17.57 -6.94
N CYS A 524 -14.94 18.90 -6.98
CA CYS A 524 -15.79 19.63 -6.03
C CYS A 524 -17.28 19.25 -6.16
N LYS A 525 -17.79 19.07 -7.38
CA LYS A 525 -19.16 18.62 -7.61
C LYS A 525 -19.40 17.22 -7.03
N GLU A 526 -18.47 16.29 -7.26
CA GLU A 526 -18.52 14.92 -6.73
C GLU A 526 -18.39 14.88 -5.19
N ALA A 527 -17.78 15.90 -4.59
CA ALA A 527 -17.62 16.05 -3.15
C ALA A 527 -18.71 16.92 -2.48
N ASP A 528 -19.89 17.03 -3.09
CA ASP A 528 -21.06 17.75 -2.58
C ASP A 528 -20.78 19.22 -2.22
N PHE A 529 -19.92 19.91 -2.99
CA PHE A 529 -19.87 21.38 -2.91
C PHE A 529 -21.11 21.98 -3.58
N SER A 530 -21.72 22.98 -2.93
CA SER A 530 -22.78 23.75 -3.57
C SER A 530 -22.19 24.63 -4.69
N ILE A 531 -23.02 25.03 -5.66
CA ILE A 531 -22.61 25.94 -6.73
C ILE A 531 -22.12 27.27 -6.14
N GLU A 532 -22.77 27.74 -5.07
CA GLU A 532 -22.37 28.95 -4.35
C GLU A 532 -21.00 28.78 -3.67
N GLU A 533 -20.75 27.64 -3.01
CA GLU A 533 -19.45 27.34 -2.42
C GLU A 533 -18.36 27.33 -3.50
N MET A 534 -18.58 26.62 -4.61
CA MET A 534 -17.63 26.56 -5.72
C MET A 534 -17.37 27.95 -6.32
N PHE A 535 -18.42 28.75 -6.52
CA PHE A 535 -18.31 30.11 -7.03
C PHE A 535 -17.45 30.99 -6.12
N GLU A 536 -17.68 30.94 -4.81
CA GLU A 536 -16.94 31.73 -3.84
C GLU A 536 -15.46 31.28 -3.75
N LEU A 537 -15.15 29.97 -3.81
CA LEU A 537 -13.74 29.51 -3.89
C LEU A 537 -13.04 30.04 -5.14
N LEU A 538 -13.77 30.12 -6.25
CA LEU A 538 -13.29 30.63 -7.53
C LEU A 538 -13.30 32.16 -7.62
N SER A 539 -13.83 32.86 -6.62
CA SER A 539 -13.89 34.33 -6.56
C SER A 539 -12.80 34.93 -5.67
N VAL A 540 -11.92 34.09 -5.11
CA VAL A 540 -10.78 34.52 -4.30
C VAL A 540 -9.90 35.48 -5.10
N LYS A 541 -9.58 36.64 -4.51
CA LYS A 541 -8.81 37.68 -5.20
C LYS A 541 -7.31 37.61 -4.92
N ASP A 542 -6.51 37.85 -5.95
CA ASP A 542 -5.09 38.11 -5.82
C ASP A 542 -4.82 39.53 -5.29
N MET A 543 -3.55 39.94 -5.21
CA MET A 543 -3.24 41.29 -4.71
C MET A 543 -3.54 42.42 -5.69
N PHE A 544 -3.86 42.12 -6.95
CA PHE A 544 -4.36 43.07 -7.93
C PHE A 544 -5.90 43.16 -7.91
N GLY A 545 -6.56 42.38 -7.05
CA GLY A 545 -8.02 42.30 -6.99
C GLY A 545 -8.62 41.44 -8.09
N GLN A 546 -7.81 40.67 -8.82
CA GLN A 546 -8.21 39.78 -9.90
C GLN A 546 -8.63 38.43 -9.33
N THR A 547 -9.54 37.75 -10.02
CA THR A 547 -9.97 36.37 -9.75
C THR A 547 -9.15 35.39 -10.61
N PRO A 548 -9.12 34.10 -10.27
CA PRO A 548 -8.46 33.07 -11.07
C PRO A 548 -8.87 33.06 -12.56
N PHE A 549 -10.08 33.51 -12.88
CA PHE A 549 -10.57 33.60 -14.26
C PHE A 549 -10.02 34.80 -15.04
N HIS A 550 -9.55 35.87 -14.37
CA HIS A 550 -8.86 36.97 -15.05
C HIS A 550 -7.56 36.50 -15.70
N ASN A 551 -6.87 35.54 -15.09
CA ASN A 551 -5.69 34.92 -15.69
C ASN A 551 -6.01 34.14 -16.97
N GLN A 552 -7.23 33.59 -17.11
CA GLN A 552 -7.70 33.00 -18.36
C GLN A 552 -8.13 34.05 -19.39
N ALA A 553 -8.69 35.17 -18.93
CA ALA A 553 -9.18 36.28 -19.76
C ALA A 553 -8.07 37.21 -20.30
N ASN A 554 -6.85 37.15 -19.74
CA ASN A 554 -5.68 37.91 -20.22
C ASN A 554 -5.16 37.49 -21.63
N ASN A 555 -5.94 36.68 -22.36
CA ASN A 555 -5.91 36.59 -23.82
C ASN A 555 -6.75 37.66 -24.54
N GLY A 556 -7.32 38.69 -23.88
CA GLY A 556 -7.66 39.91 -24.63
C GLY A 556 -8.63 40.96 -24.08
N GLU A 557 -9.44 40.78 -23.04
CA GLU A 557 -10.42 41.83 -22.68
C GLU A 557 -10.64 41.99 -21.17
N SER A 558 -10.43 43.22 -20.68
CA SER A 558 -10.80 43.64 -19.33
C SER A 558 -12.30 43.92 -19.26
N THR A 559 -13.07 43.05 -18.60
CA THR A 559 -14.49 43.27 -18.32
C THR A 559 -14.70 43.82 -16.90
N ASN A 560 -15.85 44.44 -16.63
CA ASN A 560 -16.18 44.95 -15.29
C ASN A 560 -16.68 43.81 -14.36
N GLN A 561 -16.58 43.98 -13.05
CA GLN A 561 -16.92 42.98 -12.01
C GLN A 561 -18.33 42.34 -12.14
N LEU A 562 -19.33 43.07 -12.62
CA LEU A 562 -20.69 42.56 -12.86
C LEU A 562 -20.81 41.65 -14.09
N GLU A 563 -19.95 41.86 -15.09
CA GLU A 563 -19.85 41.00 -16.27
C GLU A 563 -19.03 39.76 -15.96
N GLU A 564 -18.04 39.85 -15.06
CA GLU A 564 -17.27 38.72 -14.55
C GLU A 564 -18.12 37.74 -13.75
N ASP A 565 -18.95 38.23 -12.81
CA ASP A 565 -19.87 37.38 -12.04
C ASP A 565 -20.88 36.67 -12.96
N ARG A 566 -21.32 37.35 -14.03
CA ARG A 566 -22.17 36.74 -15.07
C ARG A 566 -21.41 35.73 -15.91
N PHE A 567 -20.18 36.04 -16.31
CA PHE A 567 -19.32 35.17 -17.09
C PHE A 567 -18.93 33.91 -16.32
N LEU A 568 -18.51 34.02 -15.05
CA LEU A 568 -18.26 32.86 -14.18
C LEU A 568 -19.51 32.00 -14.05
N LYS A 569 -20.67 32.59 -13.76
CA LYS A 569 -21.92 31.83 -13.64
C LYS A 569 -22.32 31.18 -14.96
N GLN A 570 -22.05 31.83 -16.09
CA GLN A 570 -22.29 31.28 -17.42
C GLN A 570 -21.30 30.18 -17.77
N GLN A 571 -20.02 30.32 -17.45
CA GLN A 571 -18.97 29.31 -17.68
C GLN A 571 -19.17 28.10 -16.78
N LEU A 572 -19.44 28.31 -15.49
CA LEU A 572 -19.85 27.25 -14.58
C LEU A 572 -21.13 26.59 -15.10
N GLY A 573 -22.14 27.37 -15.48
CA GLY A 573 -23.38 26.85 -16.08
C GLY A 573 -23.14 26.00 -17.34
N LEU A 574 -22.24 26.44 -18.23
CA LEU A 574 -21.86 25.71 -19.45
C LEU A 574 -21.06 24.44 -19.16
N LEU A 575 -20.11 24.52 -18.21
CA LEU A 575 -19.34 23.37 -17.72
C LEU A 575 -20.28 22.36 -17.07
N PHE A 576 -21.23 22.81 -16.25
CA PHE A 576 -22.24 21.95 -15.62
C PHE A 576 -23.21 21.35 -16.65
N SER A 577 -23.60 22.09 -17.70
CA SER A 577 -24.50 21.57 -18.76
C SER A 577 -23.82 20.57 -19.71
N ASN A 578 -22.50 20.63 -19.85
CA ASN A 578 -21.72 19.69 -20.67
C ASN A 578 -21.27 18.44 -19.88
N LEU A 579 -21.44 18.44 -18.56
CA LEU A 579 -21.12 17.34 -17.64
C LEU A 579 -22.37 16.53 -17.23
N VAL A 580 -23.54 16.84 -17.79
CA VAL A 580 -24.80 16.05 -17.74
C VAL A 580 -25.02 15.46 -19.11
#